data_AF-A0A0K8J6Z5-F1
#
_entry.id   AF-A0A0K8J6Z5-F1
#
_cell.length_a   1.000
_cell.length_b   1.000
_cell.length_c   1.000
_cell.angle_alpha   90.00
_cell.angle_beta   90.00
_cell.angle_gamma   90.00
#
_symmetry.space_group_name_H-M   'P 1'
#
loop_
_entity.id
_entity.type
_entity.pdbx_description
1 polymer ?
#
loop_
_entity_poly.entity_id
_entity_poly.type
_entity_poly.pdbx_seq_one_letter_code
_entity_poly.pdbx_strand_id
1 'polypeptide(L)'
;MKLHNSKKIEKKLKKQEEAIQKNMKEGISMLKEFKKFALRGNMIDLAVGIIVGGAFNSIVNSLVNDIVMPLLGVFTKNINFSDWFFALDGKHYASLKVAEDEGAAVIKYGLFLSNILNFIIMAFVVFLIVKWINKLKRPTEQATPTTKKCKYCYSDINIKATKCPHCTADQDS
;
A
#
# COMPACT_ATOMS: atom_id res chain seq x y z
N MET A 1 6.46 8.75 -68.76
CA MET A 1 5.90 7.85 -67.73
C MET A 1 6.56 7.98 -66.33
N LYS A 2 7.25 9.09 -65.99
CA LYS A 2 7.89 9.29 -64.66
C LYS A 2 7.13 10.21 -63.68
N LEU A 3 6.24 11.07 -64.19
CA LEU A 3 5.54 12.09 -63.39
C LEU A 3 4.39 11.54 -62.52
N HIS A 4 3.80 10.40 -62.88
CA HIS A 4 2.64 9.87 -62.15
C HIS A 4 3.03 9.16 -60.84
N ASN A 5 4.26 8.64 -60.74
CA ASN A 5 4.72 7.92 -59.55
C ASN A 5 5.16 8.87 -58.42
N SER A 6 5.72 10.04 -58.76
CA SER A 6 6.18 11.04 -57.77
C SER A 6 5.01 11.61 -56.95
N LYS A 7 3.90 11.97 -57.62
CA LYS A 7 2.70 12.50 -56.94
C LYS A 7 2.05 11.48 -56.00
N LYS A 8 2.16 10.18 -56.30
CA LYS A 8 1.62 9.11 -55.45
C LYS A 8 2.47 8.90 -54.20
N ILE A 9 3.79 9.10 -54.30
CA ILE A 9 4.73 9.02 -53.19
C ILE A 9 4.52 10.20 -52.23
N GLU A 10 4.43 11.43 -52.74
CA GLU A 10 4.16 12.62 -51.91
C GLU A 10 2.84 12.50 -51.13
N LYS A 11 1.79 11.94 -51.77
CA LYS A 11 0.50 11.73 -51.13
C LYS A 11 0.57 10.67 -50.02
N LYS A 12 1.43 9.65 -50.15
CA LYS A 12 1.67 8.65 -49.10
C LYS A 12 2.47 9.22 -47.94
N LEU A 13 3.48 10.05 -48.22
CA LEU A 13 4.31 10.70 -47.19
C LEU A 13 3.47 11.67 -46.34
N LYS A 14 2.69 12.56 -46.97
CA LYS A 14 1.80 13.48 -46.24
C LYS A 14 0.77 12.74 -45.37
N LYS A 15 0.18 11.65 -45.90
CA LYS A 15 -0.77 10.83 -45.13
C LYS A 15 -0.09 10.13 -43.95
N GLN A 16 1.19 9.76 -44.08
CA GLN A 16 1.97 9.22 -42.96
C GLN A 16 2.30 10.29 -41.92
N GLU A 17 2.71 11.49 -42.34
CA GLU A 17 3.00 12.62 -41.46
C GLU A 17 1.76 13.05 -40.66
N GLU A 18 0.58 13.09 -41.29
CA GLU A 18 -0.70 13.37 -40.64
C GLU A 18 -1.06 12.30 -39.60
N ALA A 19 -0.83 11.02 -39.90
CA ALA A 19 -1.07 9.91 -38.96
C ALA A 19 -0.12 9.95 -37.76
N ILE A 20 1.16 10.27 -37.99
CA ILE A 20 2.18 10.40 -36.93
C ILE A 20 1.84 11.61 -36.03
N GLN A 21 1.48 12.76 -36.61
CA GLN A 21 1.07 13.93 -35.82
C GLN A 21 -0.20 13.67 -35.00
N LYS A 22 -1.17 12.94 -35.55
CA LYS A 22 -2.41 12.59 -34.84
C LYS A 22 -2.10 11.70 -33.63
N ASN A 23 -1.34 10.62 -33.81
CA ASN A 23 -1.00 9.70 -32.73
C ASN A 23 -0.16 10.37 -31.62
N MET A 24 0.76 11.26 -32.00
CA MET A 24 1.56 12.02 -31.03
C MET A 24 0.69 13.00 -30.22
N LYS A 25 -0.27 13.69 -30.85
CA LYS A 25 -1.22 14.57 -30.14
C LYS A 25 -2.14 13.79 -29.18
N GLU A 26 -2.64 12.63 -29.59
CA GLU A 26 -3.49 11.78 -28.74
C GLU A 26 -2.71 11.26 -27.52
N GLY A 27 -1.46 10.80 -27.69
CA GLY A 27 -0.60 10.39 -26.58
C GLY A 27 -0.29 11.53 -25.60
N ILE A 28 -0.04 12.74 -26.10
CA ILE A 28 0.17 13.93 -25.27
C ILE A 28 -1.11 14.34 -24.54
N SER A 29 -2.29 14.15 -25.15
CA SER A 29 -3.59 14.43 -24.51
C SER A 29 -3.85 13.48 -23.33
N MET A 30 -3.66 12.18 -23.53
CA MET A 30 -3.85 11.16 -22.49
C MET A 30 -2.89 11.37 -21.31
N LEU A 31 -1.63 11.73 -21.55
CA LEU A 31 -0.67 12.05 -20.50
C LEU A 31 -1.05 13.32 -19.72
N LYS A 32 -1.62 14.33 -20.38
CA LYS A 32 -2.13 15.54 -19.72
C LYS A 32 -3.36 15.25 -18.87
N GLU A 33 -4.26 14.40 -19.37
CA GLU A 33 -5.45 13.94 -18.63
C GLU A 33 -5.08 13.07 -17.43
N PHE A 34 -4.14 12.14 -17.60
CA PHE A 34 -3.59 11.32 -16.53
C PHE A 34 -2.88 12.18 -15.49
N LYS A 35 -2.05 13.14 -15.90
CA LYS A 35 -1.42 14.10 -14.97
C LYS A 35 -2.48 14.88 -14.19
N LYS A 36 -3.55 15.34 -14.85
CA LYS A 36 -4.66 16.06 -14.20
C LYS A 36 -5.46 15.17 -13.23
N PHE A 37 -5.54 13.87 -13.51
CA PHE A 37 -6.16 12.88 -12.62
C PHE A 37 -5.26 12.54 -11.42
N ALA A 38 -3.98 12.27 -11.67
CA ALA A 38 -2.99 11.94 -10.64
C ALA A 38 -2.71 13.11 -9.68
N LEU A 39 -2.78 14.36 -10.15
CA LEU A 39 -2.62 15.56 -9.33
C LEU A 39 -3.85 15.91 -8.47
N ARG A 40 -4.92 15.10 -8.50
CA ARG A 40 -5.98 15.24 -7.50
C ARG A 40 -5.40 14.86 -6.14
N GLY A 41 -5.26 15.83 -5.22
CA GLY A 41 -4.55 15.66 -3.95
C GLY A 41 -4.93 14.40 -3.15
N ASN A 42 -6.21 14.05 -3.13
CA ASN A 42 -6.71 12.84 -2.45
C ASN A 42 -6.06 11.53 -2.95
N MET A 43 -5.63 11.47 -4.22
CA MET A 43 -5.06 10.25 -4.79
C MET A 43 -3.55 10.11 -4.52
N ILE A 44 -2.84 11.24 -4.45
CA ILE A 44 -1.40 11.26 -4.12
C ILE A 44 -1.20 10.83 -2.67
N ASP A 45 -1.99 11.40 -1.75
CA ASP A 45 -1.89 11.07 -0.32
C ASP A 45 -2.20 9.59 -0.06
N LEU A 46 -3.20 9.04 -0.77
CA LEU A 46 -3.51 7.61 -0.73
C LEU A 46 -2.36 6.75 -1.29
N ALA A 47 -1.79 7.14 -2.43
CA ALA A 47 -0.70 6.41 -3.07
C ALA A 47 0.55 6.38 -2.19
N VAL A 48 0.92 7.52 -1.59
CA VAL A 48 2.03 7.61 -0.64
C VAL A 48 1.75 6.74 0.59
N GLY A 49 0.53 6.78 1.12
CA GLY A 49 0.11 5.92 2.25
C GLY A 49 0.28 4.42 1.97
N ILE A 50 -0.10 3.96 0.78
CA ILE A 50 0.05 2.55 0.38
C ILE A 50 1.52 2.17 0.20
N ILE A 51 2.33 3.01 -0.45
CA ILE A 51 3.75 2.73 -0.68
C ILE A 51 4.51 2.67 0.65
N VAL A 52 4.31 3.66 1.52
CA VAL A 52 4.93 3.69 2.84
C VAL A 52 4.41 2.55 3.71
N GLY A 53 3.11 2.24 3.65
CA GLY A 53 2.51 1.11 4.34
C GLY A 53 3.11 -0.24 3.91
N GLY A 54 3.32 -0.45 2.62
CA GLY A 54 3.95 -1.67 2.08
C GLY A 54 5.42 -1.82 2.49
N ALA A 55 6.18 -0.72 2.45
CA ALA A 55 7.56 -0.70 2.92
C ALA A 55 7.66 -0.97 4.43
N PHE A 56 6.81 -0.34 5.23
CA PHE A 56 6.75 -0.58 6.67
C PHE A 56 6.37 -2.03 6.99
N ASN A 57 5.38 -2.60 6.30
CA ASN A 57 5.00 -4.00 6.46
C ASN A 57 6.18 -4.95 6.17
N SER A 58 6.99 -4.64 5.15
CA SER A 58 8.18 -5.43 4.82
C SER A 58 9.24 -5.39 5.93
N ILE A 59 9.47 -4.23 6.54
CA ILE A 59 10.38 -4.08 7.69
C ILE A 59 9.87 -4.87 8.90
N VAL A 60 8.57 -4.77 9.21
CA VAL A 60 7.95 -5.52 10.30
C VAL A 60 8.05 -7.02 10.04
N ASN A 61 7.78 -7.48 8.82
CA ASN A 61 7.89 -8.88 8.45
C ASN A 61 9.33 -9.40 8.58
N SER A 62 10.33 -8.64 8.14
CA SER A 62 11.74 -9.01 8.32
C SER A 62 12.11 -9.07 9.81
N LEU A 63 11.69 -8.10 10.62
CA LEU A 63 11.91 -8.14 12.07
C LEU A 63 11.29 -9.41 12.71
N VAL A 64 10.05 -9.74 12.34
CA VAL A 64 9.36 -10.92 12.88
C VAL A 64 10.05 -12.21 12.40
N ASN A 65 10.28 -12.33 11.10
CA ASN A 65 10.75 -13.58 10.49
C ASN A 65 12.24 -13.84 10.72
N ASP A 66 13.07 -12.79 10.69
CA ASP A 66 14.53 -12.93 10.72
C ASP A 66 15.10 -12.78 12.13
N ILE A 67 14.37 -12.14 13.05
CA ILE A 67 14.83 -11.91 14.44
C ILE A 67 13.92 -12.61 15.43
N VAL A 68 12.62 -12.31 15.44
CA VAL A 68 11.71 -12.83 16.48
C VAL A 68 11.52 -14.34 16.36
N MET A 69 11.28 -14.87 15.16
CA MET A 69 11.09 -16.32 14.95
C MET A 69 12.33 -17.15 15.35
N PRO A 70 13.56 -16.81 14.95
CA PRO A 70 14.76 -17.52 15.42
C PRO A 70 14.93 -17.44 16.94
N LEU A 71 14.70 -16.28 17.56
CA LEU A 71 14.74 -16.16 19.02
C LEU A 71 13.70 -17.08 19.67
N LEU A 72 12.45 -17.06 19.21
CA LEU A 72 11.39 -17.92 19.72
C LEU A 72 11.66 -19.40 19.46
N GLY A 73 12.29 -19.75 18.33
CA GLY A 73 12.66 -21.12 17.99
C GLY A 73 13.68 -21.71 18.95
N VAL A 74 14.64 -20.90 19.42
CA VAL A 74 15.58 -21.30 20.47
C VAL A 74 14.85 -21.57 21.80
N PHE A 75 13.88 -20.73 22.17
CA PHE A 75 13.11 -20.91 23.41
C PHE A 75 12.11 -22.07 23.34
N THR A 76 11.51 -22.31 22.17
CA THR A 76 10.51 -23.36 21.96
C THR A 76 11.11 -24.67 21.47
N LYS A 77 12.45 -24.78 21.37
CA LYS A 77 13.17 -26.00 20.95
C LYS A 77 12.78 -26.47 19.54
N ASN A 78 12.60 -25.53 18.61
CA ASN A 78 12.25 -25.77 17.19
C ASN A 78 10.95 -26.55 16.98
N ILE A 79 9.87 -26.20 17.68
CA ILE A 79 8.55 -26.76 17.37
C ILE A 79 8.06 -26.14 16.05
N ASN A 80 8.22 -26.88 14.95
CA ASN A 80 7.64 -26.54 13.65
C ASN A 80 6.21 -27.06 13.56
N PHE A 81 5.24 -26.21 13.87
CA PHE A 81 3.81 -26.53 13.69
C PHE A 81 3.44 -26.72 12.21
N SER A 82 4.23 -26.16 11.29
CA SER A 82 4.01 -26.29 9.84
C SER A 82 4.07 -27.73 9.33
N ASP A 83 4.80 -28.62 10.00
CA ASP A 83 4.95 -30.03 9.59
C ASP A 83 3.78 -30.91 10.02
N TRP A 84 2.76 -30.35 10.66
CA TRP A 84 1.53 -31.06 10.97
C TRP A 84 0.57 -30.99 9.77
N PHE A 85 0.51 -32.11 9.04
CA PHE A 85 -0.42 -32.26 7.93
C PHE A 85 -1.09 -33.63 8.00
N PHE A 86 -2.26 -33.72 7.38
CA PHE A 86 -3.00 -34.96 7.20
C PHE A 86 -3.04 -35.28 5.71
N ALA A 87 -2.39 -36.37 5.31
CA ALA A 87 -2.41 -36.83 3.94
C ALA A 87 -3.70 -37.64 3.67
N LEU A 88 -4.43 -37.25 2.63
CA LEU A 88 -5.72 -37.87 2.26
C LEU A 88 -5.54 -39.14 1.41
N ASP A 89 -4.30 -39.45 1.02
CA ASP A 89 -3.93 -40.59 0.18
C ASP A 89 -3.61 -41.86 0.98
N GLY A 90 -3.70 -41.80 2.31
CA GLY A 90 -3.44 -42.93 3.21
C GLY A 90 -1.96 -43.27 3.40
N LYS A 91 -1.04 -42.45 2.87
CA LYS A 91 0.41 -42.63 3.06
C LYS A 91 0.94 -41.69 4.14
N HIS A 92 1.89 -42.17 4.91
CA HIS A 92 2.60 -41.35 5.89
C HIS A 92 3.87 -40.76 5.27
N TYR A 93 3.93 -39.43 5.22
CA TYR A 93 5.08 -38.70 4.73
C TYR A 93 5.87 -38.10 5.89
N ALA A 94 7.20 -38.15 5.80
CA ALA A 94 8.09 -37.66 6.86
C ALA A 94 8.10 -36.11 6.97
N SER A 95 7.71 -35.40 5.91
CA SER A 95 7.58 -33.95 5.93
C SER A 95 6.56 -33.48 4.89
N LEU A 96 6.04 -32.28 5.11
CA LEU A 96 5.03 -31.67 4.24
C LEU A 96 5.56 -31.47 2.82
N LYS A 97 6.85 -31.17 2.66
CA LYS A 97 7.52 -31.03 1.36
C LYS A 97 7.54 -32.32 0.56
N VAL A 98 7.82 -33.46 1.20
CA VAL A 98 7.85 -34.77 0.51
C VAL A 98 6.45 -35.15 0.01
N ALA A 99 5.41 -34.86 0.80
CA ALA A 99 4.03 -35.11 0.38
C ALA A 99 3.59 -34.21 -0.79
N GLU A 100 4.04 -32.94 -0.81
CA GLU A 100 3.79 -32.02 -1.93
C GLU A 100 4.53 -32.43 -3.20
N ASP A 101 5.79 -32.83 -3.09
CA ASP A 101 6.63 -33.25 -4.22
C ASP A 101 6.09 -34.53 -4.89
N GLU A 102 5.45 -35.40 -4.12
CA GLU A 102 4.76 -36.60 -4.63
C GLU A 102 3.34 -36.33 -5.16
N GLY A 103 2.86 -35.08 -5.07
CA GLY A 103 1.53 -34.69 -5.55
C GLY A 103 0.39 -35.24 -4.68
N ALA A 104 0.65 -35.65 -3.45
CA ALA A 104 -0.38 -36.12 -2.53
C ALA A 104 -1.27 -34.96 -2.07
N ALA A 105 -2.58 -35.19 -2.03
CA ALA A 105 -3.53 -34.24 -1.47
C ALA A 105 -3.36 -34.21 0.06
N VAL A 106 -2.82 -33.11 0.59
CA VAL A 106 -2.56 -32.92 2.01
C VAL A 106 -3.38 -31.78 2.61
N ILE A 107 -4.01 -32.02 3.76
CA ILE A 107 -4.63 -30.98 4.59
C ILE A 107 -3.58 -30.43 5.54
N LYS A 108 -3.13 -29.20 5.28
CA LYS A 108 -2.03 -28.53 5.98
C LYS A 108 -2.53 -27.71 7.17
N TYR A 109 -3.19 -28.36 8.13
CA TYR A 109 -3.73 -27.66 9.31
C TYR A 109 -2.63 -27.03 10.19
N GLY A 110 -1.45 -27.64 10.21
CA GLY A 110 -0.26 -27.10 10.87
C GLY A 110 0.22 -25.79 10.30
N LEU A 111 0.24 -25.65 8.97
CA LEU A 111 0.59 -24.40 8.29
C LEU A 111 -0.41 -23.28 8.62
N PHE A 112 -1.71 -23.62 8.71
CA PHE A 112 -2.73 -22.65 9.11
C PHE A 112 -2.52 -22.15 10.53
N LEU A 113 -2.24 -23.05 11.48
CA LEU A 113 -1.96 -22.68 12.87
C LEU A 113 -0.66 -21.85 12.99
N SER A 114 0.36 -22.21 12.22
CA SER A 114 1.62 -21.46 12.09
C SER A 114 1.36 -20.02 11.59
N ASN A 115 0.50 -19.86 10.58
CA ASN A 115 0.13 -18.53 10.08
C ASN A 115 -0.65 -17.70 11.11
N ILE A 116 -1.54 -18.32 11.89
CA ILE A 116 -2.24 -17.64 13.00
C ILE A 116 -1.24 -17.17 14.06
N LEU A 117 -0.31 -18.03 14.46
CA LEU A 117 0.73 -17.68 15.43
C LEU A 117 1.60 -16.53 14.92
N ASN A 118 2.02 -16.57 13.65
CA ASN A 118 2.78 -15.50 13.02
C ASN A 118 2.00 -14.19 13.00
N PHE A 119 0.69 -14.22 12.71
CA PHE A 119 -0.16 -13.04 12.77
C PHE A 119 -0.24 -12.43 14.18
N ILE A 120 -0.40 -13.27 15.22
CA ILE A 120 -0.43 -12.83 16.62
C ILE A 120 0.91 -12.21 17.03
N ILE A 121 2.03 -12.86 16.68
CA ILE A 121 3.38 -12.35 16.96
C ILE A 121 3.61 -11.02 16.25
N MET A 122 3.26 -10.94 14.96
CA MET A 122 3.39 -9.72 14.16
C MET A 122 2.56 -8.57 14.75
N ALA A 123 1.30 -8.83 15.13
CA ALA A 123 0.45 -7.84 15.78
C ALA A 123 1.05 -7.37 17.12
N PHE A 124 1.61 -8.29 17.91
CA PHE A 124 2.29 -7.96 19.16
C PHE A 124 3.54 -7.09 18.94
N VAL A 125 4.35 -7.40 17.93
CA VAL A 125 5.55 -6.61 17.58
C VAL A 125 5.17 -5.21 17.10
N VAL A 126 4.17 -5.07 16.24
CA VAL A 126 3.67 -3.76 15.81
C VAL A 126 3.17 -2.96 17.00
N PHE A 127 2.42 -3.59 17.92
CA PHE A 127 1.97 -2.96 19.15
C PHE A 127 3.13 -2.47 20.01
N LEU A 128 4.20 -3.28 20.17
CA LEU A 128 5.40 -2.87 20.89
C LEU A 128 6.07 -1.66 20.24
N ILE A 129 6.21 -1.65 18.91
CA ILE A 129 6.79 -0.51 18.17
C ILE A 129 5.96 0.75 18.38
N VAL A 130 4.63 0.67 18.21
CA VAL A 130 3.72 1.81 18.41
C VAL A 130 3.79 2.32 19.85
N LYS A 131 3.79 1.41 20.83
CA LYS A 131 3.95 1.76 22.25
C LYS A 131 5.29 2.44 22.52
N TRP A 132 6.36 1.97 21.87
CA TRP A 132 7.70 2.54 22.02
C TRP A 132 7.79 3.94 21.42
N ILE A 133 7.24 4.13 20.21
CA ILE A 133 7.11 5.44 19.57
C ILE A 133 6.26 6.37 20.43
N ASN A 134 5.13 5.92 20.96
CA ASN A 134 4.26 6.71 21.84
C ASN A 134 4.95 7.06 23.18
N LYS A 135 5.87 6.23 23.67
CA LYS A 135 6.66 6.50 24.87
C LYS A 135 7.80 7.50 24.60
N LEU A 136 8.40 7.46 23.42
CA LEU A 136 9.49 8.34 23.00
C LEU A 136 9.01 9.69 22.48
N LYS A 137 7.80 9.75 21.93
CA LYS A 137 7.10 11.01 21.68
C LYS A 137 6.85 11.66 23.04
N ARG A 138 7.57 12.76 23.31
CA ARG A 138 7.13 13.74 24.30
C ARG A 138 5.67 14.13 23.97
N PRO A 139 4.84 14.59 24.93
CA PRO A 139 3.49 15.10 24.66
C PRO A 139 3.39 16.31 23.70
N THR A 140 4.39 16.52 22.83
CA THR A 140 4.41 17.55 21.81
C THR A 140 3.41 17.18 20.73
N GLU A 141 2.26 17.85 20.81
CA GLU A 141 1.33 18.13 19.71
C GLU A 141 1.17 16.98 18.73
N GLN A 142 0.36 15.99 19.13
CA GLN A 142 -0.64 15.52 18.17
C GLN A 142 -1.27 16.77 17.59
N ALA A 143 -1.30 16.90 16.27
CA ALA A 143 -1.89 18.05 15.57
C ALA A 143 -3.34 18.22 16.05
N THR A 144 -3.52 18.91 17.16
CA THR A 144 -4.81 19.38 17.61
C THR A 144 -5.28 20.23 16.44
N PRO A 145 -6.49 19.98 15.89
CA PRO A 145 -6.96 20.74 14.75
C PRO A 145 -6.79 22.22 15.09
N THR A 146 -5.89 22.89 14.38
CA THR A 146 -5.59 24.30 14.63
C THR A 146 -6.76 25.17 14.21
N THR A 147 -7.74 24.58 13.51
CA THR A 147 -8.95 25.18 12.99
C THR A 147 -10.23 24.55 13.56
N LYS A 148 -11.18 25.40 13.95
CA LYS A 148 -12.58 25.07 14.23
C LYS A 148 -13.47 25.73 13.16
N LYS A 149 -14.65 25.16 12.87
CA LYS A 149 -15.62 25.81 11.97
C LYS A 149 -16.44 26.84 12.72
N CYS A 150 -16.57 28.03 12.14
CA CYS A 150 -17.47 29.05 12.64
C CYS A 150 -18.94 28.61 12.49
N LYS A 151 -19.74 28.72 13.57
CA LYS A 151 -21.18 28.33 13.58
C LYS A 151 -22.06 29.15 12.62
N TYR A 152 -21.66 30.37 12.31
CA TYR A 152 -22.47 31.32 11.54
C TYR A 152 -22.14 31.33 10.06
N CYS A 153 -20.85 31.34 9.70
CA CYS A 153 -20.41 31.49 8.32
C CYS A 153 -19.68 30.26 7.76
N TYR A 154 -19.51 29.19 8.56
CA TYR A 154 -18.88 27.93 8.16
C TYR A 154 -17.44 28.04 7.62
N SER A 155 -16.79 29.19 7.79
CA SER A 155 -15.37 29.37 7.50
C SER A 155 -14.50 28.71 8.57
N ASP A 156 -13.32 28.23 8.14
CA ASP A 156 -12.32 27.65 9.04
C ASP A 156 -11.57 28.77 9.76
N ILE A 157 -11.65 28.79 11.09
CA ILE A 157 -11.04 29.80 11.97
C ILE A 157 -10.13 29.14 12.99
N ASN A 158 -9.16 29.87 13.53
CA ASN A 158 -8.26 29.30 14.55
C ASN A 158 -9.04 28.81 15.79
N ILE A 159 -8.63 27.69 16.38
CA ILE A 159 -9.33 27.07 17.52
C ILE A 159 -9.47 28.02 18.74
N LYS A 160 -8.49 28.91 18.95
CA LYS A 160 -8.49 29.92 20.02
C LYS A 160 -9.17 31.24 19.63
N ALA A 161 -9.72 31.38 18.42
CA ALA A 161 -10.38 32.61 18.00
C ALA A 161 -11.69 32.82 18.75
N THR A 162 -11.79 33.93 19.49
CA THR A 162 -13.02 34.38 20.17
C THR A 162 -13.96 35.12 19.22
N LYS A 163 -13.44 35.70 18.12
CA LYS A 163 -14.23 36.35 17.08
C LYS A 163 -13.85 35.83 15.69
N CYS A 164 -14.85 35.62 14.86
CA CYS A 164 -14.62 35.21 13.47
C CYS A 164 -14.17 36.42 12.62
N PRO A 165 -13.06 36.35 11.87
CA PRO A 165 -12.61 37.44 11.00
C PRO A 165 -13.51 37.65 9.78
N HIS A 166 -14.29 36.62 9.38
CA HIS A 166 -15.12 36.68 8.18
C HIS A 166 -16.51 37.27 8.45
N CYS A 167 -17.15 36.90 9.57
CA CYS A 167 -18.51 37.35 9.90
C CYS A 167 -18.60 38.17 11.19
N THR A 168 -17.48 38.45 11.86
CA THR A 168 -17.40 39.20 13.13
C THR A 168 -18.22 38.65 14.30
N ALA A 169 -18.87 37.49 14.13
CA ALA A 169 -19.64 36.84 15.19
C ALA A 169 -18.72 36.26 16.27
N ASP A 170 -19.16 36.41 17.52
CA ASP A 170 -18.52 35.80 18.67
C ASP A 170 -18.58 34.27 18.57
N GLN A 171 -17.49 33.63 18.95
CA GLN A 171 -17.31 32.18 18.92
C GLN A 171 -17.23 31.72 20.37
N ASP A 172 -18.40 31.52 20.97
CA ASP A 172 -18.51 30.94 22.30
C ASP A 172 -17.82 29.57 22.27
N SER A 173 -16.91 29.36 23.23
CA SER A 173 -16.00 28.20 23.28
C SER A 173 -16.74 26.90 23.53
#